data_AF-A0A352JMS9-F1
#
_entry.id   AF-A0A352JMS9-F1
#
_cell.length_a   1.000
_cell.length_b   1.000
_cell.length_c   1.000
_cell.angle_alpha   90.00
_cell.angle_beta   90.00
_cell.angle_gamma   90.00
#
_symmetry.space_group_name_H-M   'P 1'
#
loop_
_entity.id
_entity.type
_entity.pdbx_description
1 polymer ?
#
loop_
_entity_poly.entity_id
_entity_poly.type
_entity_poly.pdbx_seq_one_letter_code
_entity_poly.pdbx_strand_id
1 'polypeptide(L)'
;MPNIFPSRKSIRLPGYDYSQSGTYFVTICSYKHERIFGEIVNREMKLNELGYILEKEWIGLPQRFTNVDLNSFVIMPNHIHMIIKIVGVSFMKPYQNMKPETSIAKSKSNCHMGLINQTPTIGMMVRHFKSKCSYEIHHNGLNQIVWQRNYFEHIIRDDSDLIRIVEYIQTNPSNWEKDKLYIP
;
A
#
# COMPACT_ATOMS: atom_id res chain seq x y z
N MET A 1 27.37 9.59 26.59
CA MET A 1 26.01 10.00 26.20
C MET A 1 25.34 8.81 25.52
N PRO A 2 24.50 8.03 26.22
CA PRO A 2 23.81 6.91 25.59
C PRO A 2 22.77 7.43 24.58
N ASN A 3 22.77 6.80 23.41
CA ASN A 3 22.03 7.18 22.23
C ASN A 3 20.56 6.73 22.37
N ILE A 4 19.65 7.64 22.73
CA ILE A 4 18.21 7.37 22.87
C ILE A 4 17.56 7.50 21.49
N PHE A 5 17.81 6.54 20.61
CA PHE A 5 16.94 6.33 19.45
C PHE A 5 15.92 5.25 19.80
N PRO A 6 14.61 5.45 19.52
CA PRO A 6 13.62 4.40 19.73
C PRO A 6 14.02 3.15 18.94
N SER A 7 14.19 2.05 19.67
CA SER A 7 14.42 0.72 19.12
C SER A 7 13.29 0.38 18.14
N ARG A 8 13.65 0.23 16.86
CA ARG A 8 12.74 -0.15 15.80
C ARG A 8 12.28 -1.59 16.04
N LYS A 9 11.04 -1.78 16.48
CA LYS A 9 10.41 -3.10 16.44
C LYS A 9 10.14 -3.46 14.98
N SER A 10 10.76 -4.53 14.50
CA SER A 10 10.38 -5.15 13.24
C SER A 10 8.95 -5.67 13.36
N ILE A 11 8.04 -5.21 12.50
CA ILE A 11 6.67 -5.76 12.37
C ILE A 11 6.72 -7.13 11.67
N ARG A 12 7.80 -7.39 10.91
CA ARG A 12 7.97 -8.64 10.18
C ARG A 12 8.18 -9.79 11.15
N LEU A 13 7.35 -10.82 11.00
CA LEU A 13 7.48 -12.08 11.73
C LEU A 13 8.83 -12.71 11.37
N PRO A 14 9.74 -12.91 12.34
CA PRO A 14 11.03 -13.53 12.08
C PRO A 14 10.82 -14.95 11.51
N GLY A 15 11.45 -15.25 10.36
CA GLY A 15 11.40 -16.57 9.74
C GLY A 15 10.25 -16.83 8.76
N TYR A 16 9.36 -15.84 8.51
CA TYR A 16 8.31 -15.98 7.50
C TYR A 16 8.83 -15.60 6.11
N ASP A 17 8.65 -16.49 5.13
CA ASP A 17 9.01 -16.23 3.74
C ASP A 17 7.88 -15.46 3.04
N TYR A 18 8.02 -14.14 3.01
CA TYR A 18 7.08 -13.21 2.37
C TYR A 18 7.04 -13.30 0.83
N SER A 19 7.81 -14.23 0.24
CA SER A 19 7.70 -14.61 -1.17
C SER A 19 6.78 -15.82 -1.40
N GLN A 20 6.33 -16.49 -0.34
CA GLN A 20 5.34 -17.57 -0.42
C GLN A 20 3.92 -17.03 -0.59
N SER A 21 3.08 -17.85 -1.20
CA SER A 21 1.65 -17.58 -1.33
C SER A 21 1.03 -17.32 0.05
N GLY A 22 0.21 -16.29 0.14
CA GLY A 22 -0.35 -15.86 1.42
C GLY A 22 -1.25 -14.66 1.27
N THR A 23 -2.09 -14.44 2.29
CA THR A 23 -3.02 -13.31 2.34
C THR A 23 -2.52 -12.30 3.36
N TYR A 24 -2.46 -11.03 2.95
CA TYR A 24 -1.91 -9.94 3.74
C TYR A 24 -2.91 -8.82 3.86
N PHE A 25 -3.17 -8.37 5.09
CA PHE A 25 -3.83 -7.10 5.36
C PHE A 25 -2.77 -5.99 5.41
N VAL A 26 -2.97 -4.93 4.64
CA VAL A 26 -2.04 -3.82 4.51
C VAL A 26 -2.76 -2.51 4.82
N THR A 27 -2.08 -1.62 5.53
CA THR A 27 -2.54 -0.25 5.75
C THR A 27 -1.47 0.76 5.34
N ILE A 28 -1.86 1.75 4.54
CA ILE A 28 -1.00 2.84 4.09
C ILE A 28 -1.64 4.17 4.48
N CYS A 29 -0.97 4.94 5.33
CA CYS A 29 -1.46 6.24 5.78
C CYS A 29 -0.89 7.38 4.92
N SER A 30 -1.71 8.40 4.72
CA SER A 30 -1.27 9.71 4.23
C SER A 30 -0.29 10.33 5.21
N TYR A 31 0.54 11.25 4.71
CA TYR A 31 1.50 11.98 5.53
C TYR A 31 0.76 12.72 6.65
N LYS A 32 1.26 12.57 7.89
CA LYS A 32 0.64 13.13 9.10
C LYS A 32 -0.86 12.82 9.30
N HIS A 33 -1.38 11.79 8.62
CA HIS A 33 -2.80 11.44 8.65
C HIS A 33 -3.71 12.57 8.13
N GLU A 34 -3.20 13.41 7.21
CA GLU A 34 -4.00 14.43 6.53
C GLU A 34 -5.13 13.79 5.72
N ARG A 35 -6.32 14.39 5.78
CA ARG A 35 -7.56 13.88 5.17
C ARG A 35 -7.67 14.25 3.69
N ILE A 36 -6.70 13.83 2.89
CA ILE A 36 -6.54 14.26 1.49
C ILE A 36 -7.31 13.41 0.47
N PHE A 37 -7.85 12.25 0.85
CA PHE A 37 -8.50 11.31 -0.07
C PHE A 37 -10.03 11.47 -0.15
N GLY A 38 -10.59 12.39 0.63
CA GLY A 38 -12.03 12.65 0.71
C GLY A 38 -12.48 12.84 2.16
N GLU A 39 -13.76 12.61 2.40
CA GLU A 39 -14.39 12.84 3.69
C GLU A 39 -15.47 11.79 4.01
N ILE A 40 -15.84 11.69 5.28
CA ILE A 40 -16.96 10.85 5.71
C ILE A 40 -18.21 11.73 5.79
N VAL A 41 -19.22 11.43 4.99
CA VAL A 41 -20.53 12.11 4.99
C VAL A 41 -21.60 11.05 5.24
N ASN A 42 -22.46 11.28 6.24
CA ASN A 42 -23.53 10.33 6.61
C ASN A 42 -23.01 8.89 6.83
N ARG A 43 -21.87 8.73 7.52
CA ARG A 43 -21.23 7.42 7.81
C ARG A 43 -20.74 6.65 6.57
N GLU A 44 -20.62 7.33 5.44
CA GLU A 44 -20.08 6.79 4.20
C GLU A 44 -18.85 7.56 3.76
N MET A 45 -17.89 6.86 3.15
CA MET A 45 -16.77 7.53 2.50
C MET A 45 -17.23 8.19 1.20
N LYS A 46 -16.96 9.50 1.06
CA LYS A 46 -17.06 10.24 -0.19
C LYS A 46 -15.66 10.55 -0.69
N LEU A 47 -15.25 9.86 -1.75
CA LEU A 47 -13.95 10.05 -2.39
C LEU A 47 -13.92 11.38 -3.14
N ASN A 48 -12.77 12.06 -3.07
CA ASN A 48 -12.43 13.14 -3.99
C ASN A 48 -11.57 12.59 -5.15
N GLU A 49 -11.10 13.47 -6.04
CA GLU A 49 -10.22 13.11 -7.16
C GLU A 49 -9.00 12.29 -6.74
N LEU A 50 -8.38 12.62 -5.60
CA LEU A 50 -7.20 11.90 -5.11
C LEU A 50 -7.58 10.51 -4.56
N GLY A 51 -8.73 10.38 -3.92
CA GLY A 51 -9.30 9.10 -3.52
C GLY A 51 -9.55 8.18 -4.71
N TYR A 52 -10.08 8.70 -5.82
CA TYR A 52 -10.29 7.92 -7.04
C TYR A 52 -8.98 7.45 -7.69
N ILE A 53 -7.88 8.21 -7.55
CA ILE A 53 -6.55 7.75 -7.98
C ILE A 53 -6.13 6.48 -7.21
N LEU A 54 -6.33 6.46 -5.89
CA LEU A 54 -6.00 5.29 -5.06
C LEU A 54 -6.82 4.07 -5.50
N GLU A 55 -8.12 4.24 -5.71
CA GLU A 55 -9.02 3.17 -6.15
C GLU A 55 -8.58 2.61 -7.50
N LYS A 56 -8.32 3.49 -8.48
CA LYS A 56 -7.84 3.12 -9.81
C LYS A 56 -6.54 2.33 -9.77
N GLU A 57 -5.55 2.80 -9.02
CA GLU A 57 -4.24 2.13 -8.92
C GLU A 57 -4.32 0.81 -8.13
N TRP A 58 -5.28 0.68 -7.20
CA TRP A 58 -5.55 -0.56 -6.49
C TRP A 58 -6.12 -1.61 -7.45
N ILE A 59 -7.19 -1.26 -8.18
CA ILE A 59 -7.83 -2.13 -9.17
C ILE A 59 -6.85 -2.50 -10.30
N GLY A 60 -5.97 -1.58 -10.67
CA GLY A 60 -4.93 -1.79 -11.69
C GLY A 60 -3.76 -2.67 -11.25
N LEU A 61 -3.61 -2.97 -9.96
CA LEU A 61 -2.44 -3.68 -9.42
C LEU A 61 -2.15 -5.04 -10.08
N PRO A 62 -3.16 -5.90 -10.39
CA PRO A 62 -2.94 -7.19 -11.06
C PRO A 62 -2.42 -7.06 -12.50
N GLN A 63 -2.59 -5.90 -13.14
CA GLN A 63 -2.03 -5.66 -14.48
C GLN A 63 -0.50 -5.72 -14.46
N ARG A 64 0.10 -5.30 -13.33
CA ARG A 64 1.54 -5.28 -13.06
C ARG A 64 2.04 -6.56 -12.41
N PHE A 65 1.30 -7.06 -11.42
CA PHE A 65 1.65 -8.21 -10.59
C PHE A 65 0.65 -9.34 -10.83
N THR A 66 0.98 -10.28 -11.72
CA THR A 66 0.02 -11.29 -12.20
C THR A 66 -0.30 -12.40 -11.20
N ASN A 67 0.42 -12.50 -10.07
CA ASN A 67 0.14 -13.42 -8.96
C ASN A 67 -0.60 -12.74 -7.81
N VAL A 68 -1.33 -11.66 -8.09
CA VAL A 68 -2.05 -10.94 -7.05
C VAL A 68 -3.54 -11.05 -7.30
N ASP A 69 -4.21 -11.63 -6.31
CA ASP A 69 -5.65 -11.54 -6.17
C ASP A 69 -5.95 -10.41 -5.19
N LEU A 70 -6.76 -9.46 -5.64
CA LEU A 70 -7.27 -8.38 -4.80
C LEU A 70 -8.49 -8.88 -4.02
N ASN A 71 -8.58 -8.50 -2.76
CA ASN A 71 -9.76 -8.76 -1.93
C ASN A 71 -10.26 -7.43 -1.33
N SER A 72 -11.01 -7.45 -0.24
CA SER A 72 -11.64 -6.26 0.32
C SER A 72 -10.61 -5.15 0.58
N PHE A 73 -11.03 -3.92 0.29
CA PHE A 73 -10.29 -2.70 0.59
C PHE A 73 -11.26 -1.60 0.99
N VAL A 74 -10.77 -0.59 1.70
CA VAL A 74 -11.49 0.65 1.96
C VAL A 74 -10.50 1.80 1.94
N ILE A 75 -10.87 2.86 1.23
CA ILE A 75 -10.18 4.14 1.30
C ILE A 75 -10.91 4.97 2.34
N MET A 76 -10.14 5.50 3.27
CA MET A 76 -10.58 6.41 4.32
C MET A 76 -9.97 7.79 4.03
N PRO A 77 -10.44 8.87 4.69
CA PRO A 77 -9.97 10.21 4.39
C PRO A 77 -8.44 10.36 4.41
N ASN A 78 -7.76 9.62 5.29
CA ASN A 78 -6.32 9.72 5.50
C ASN A 78 -5.53 8.41 5.34
N HIS A 79 -6.15 7.31 4.95
CA HIS A 79 -5.44 6.04 4.78
C HIS A 79 -6.21 5.09 3.86
N ILE A 80 -5.56 4.01 3.46
CA ILE A 80 -6.20 2.90 2.76
C ILE A 80 -5.89 1.60 3.50
N HIS A 81 -6.91 0.79 3.70
CA HIS A 81 -6.83 -0.59 4.13
C HIS A 81 -7.08 -1.50 2.93
N MET A 82 -6.27 -2.53 2.74
CA MET A 82 -6.39 -3.44 1.60
C MET A 82 -5.98 -4.86 1.97
N ILE A 83 -6.65 -5.86 1.40
CA ILE A 83 -6.26 -7.27 1.50
C ILE A 83 -5.65 -7.71 0.16
N ILE A 84 -4.38 -8.09 0.19
CA ILE A 84 -3.62 -8.59 -0.96
C ILE A 84 -3.36 -10.08 -0.76
N LYS A 85 -3.81 -10.91 -1.69
CA LYS A 85 -3.46 -12.32 -1.72
C LYS A 85 -2.43 -12.58 -2.82
N ILE A 86 -1.29 -13.14 -2.44
CA ILE A 86 -0.24 -13.57 -3.37
C ILE A 86 -0.50 -15.04 -3.71
N VAL A 87 -0.76 -15.35 -4.98
CA VAL A 87 -1.08 -16.69 -5.48
C VAL A 87 0.05 -17.28 -6.32
N GLY A 88 0.72 -18.30 -5.79
CA GLY A 88 1.81 -19.00 -6.49
C GLY A 88 2.97 -18.09 -6.88
N VAL A 89 3.70 -18.54 -7.91
CA VAL A 89 4.87 -17.84 -8.48
C VAL A 89 4.39 -17.00 -9.67
N SER A 90 4.67 -15.69 -9.70
CA SER A 90 4.55 -14.89 -10.94
C SER A 90 5.77 -14.09 -11.24
N PHE A 91 5.80 -13.69 -12.50
CA PHE A 91 6.72 -12.75 -13.10
C PHE A 91 6.12 -11.34 -13.04
N MET A 92 6.94 -10.36 -12.65
CA MET A 92 6.57 -8.95 -12.73
C MET A 92 6.73 -8.48 -14.18
N LYS A 93 5.70 -7.89 -14.79
CA LYS A 93 5.83 -7.40 -16.18
C LYS A 93 6.94 -6.35 -16.31
N PRO A 94 7.54 -6.10 -17.50
CA PRO A 94 8.43 -4.95 -17.71
C PRO A 94 7.69 -3.63 -17.50
N TYR A 95 8.37 -2.58 -17.03
CA TYR A 95 7.76 -1.25 -16.88
C TYR A 95 7.72 -0.58 -18.26
N GLN A 96 6.53 -0.40 -18.85
CA GLN A 96 6.42 0.02 -20.26
C GLN A 96 6.73 1.52 -20.52
N ASN A 97 6.95 2.34 -19.49
CA ASN A 97 7.02 3.80 -19.61
C ASN A 97 8.36 4.45 -19.17
N MET A 98 9.48 3.73 -19.14
CA MET A 98 10.80 4.40 -18.99
C MET A 98 11.31 4.85 -20.36
N LYS A 99 11.17 6.15 -20.67
CA LYS A 99 12.05 6.79 -21.64
C LYS A 99 13.49 6.69 -21.10
N PRO A 100 14.50 6.39 -21.93
CA PRO A 100 15.88 6.36 -21.48
C PRO A 100 16.34 7.80 -21.27
N GLU A 101 16.25 8.31 -20.04
CA GLU A 101 16.93 9.56 -19.70
C GLU A 101 18.40 9.28 -19.42
N THR A 102 19.19 9.97 -20.23
CA THR A 102 20.64 9.98 -20.31
C THR A 102 21.32 10.33 -18.98
N SER A 103 22.23 9.44 -18.59
CA SER A 103 23.54 9.70 -17.97
C SER A 103 23.65 10.49 -16.65
N ILE A 104 24.19 9.76 -15.65
CA ILE A 104 25.11 10.18 -14.57
C ILE A 104 24.48 10.83 -13.32
N ALA A 105 24.16 9.98 -12.33
CA ALA A 105 24.51 10.24 -10.93
C ALA A 105 24.59 8.93 -10.14
N LYS A 106 25.76 8.67 -9.57
CA LYS A 106 26.07 7.51 -8.73
C LYS A 106 25.21 7.54 -7.45
N SER A 107 24.29 6.60 -7.33
CA SER A 107 23.64 6.25 -6.07
C SER A 107 23.61 4.73 -5.94
N LYS A 108 24.28 4.23 -4.89
CA LYS A 108 24.30 2.82 -4.51
C LYS A 108 22.92 2.40 -4.01
N SER A 109 22.05 2.04 -4.93
CA SER A 109 20.98 1.08 -4.67
C SER A 109 20.93 0.13 -5.85
N ASN A 110 21.49 -1.07 -5.68
CA ASN A 110 21.38 -2.15 -6.64
C ASN A 110 19.90 -2.56 -6.76
N CYS A 111 19.11 -1.85 -7.58
CA CYS A 111 17.92 -2.42 -8.19
C CYS A 111 18.36 -2.94 -9.56
N HIS A 112 18.79 -4.21 -9.60
CA HIS A 112 18.91 -4.96 -10.84
C HIS A 112 17.54 -4.95 -11.52
N MET A 113 17.34 -4.04 -12.47
CA MET A 113 16.20 -4.03 -13.39
C MET A 113 16.48 -4.93 -14.60
N GLY A 114 16.91 -6.16 -14.33
CA GLY A 114 16.72 -7.29 -15.23
C GLY A 114 15.42 -7.99 -14.83
N LEU A 115 14.78 -8.70 -15.76
CA LEU A 115 13.64 -9.58 -15.47
C LEU A 115 13.99 -10.53 -14.31
N ILE A 116 13.64 -10.15 -13.09
CA ILE A 116 13.88 -10.98 -11.91
C ILE A 116 12.72 -11.96 -11.81
N ASN A 117 13.03 -13.24 -12.05
CA ASN A 117 12.18 -14.43 -11.85
C ASN A 117 11.84 -14.67 -10.37
N GLN A 118 11.63 -13.61 -9.58
CA GLN A 118 11.34 -13.68 -8.16
C GLN A 118 9.89 -13.28 -7.92
N THR A 119 9.21 -14.04 -7.07
CA THR A 119 7.86 -13.71 -6.61
C THR A 119 7.88 -12.32 -5.98
N PRO A 120 7.09 -11.35 -6.50
CA PRO A 120 7.07 -10.00 -5.95
C PRO A 120 6.65 -10.04 -4.48
N THR A 121 7.43 -9.40 -3.62
CA THR A 121 7.08 -9.28 -2.19
C THR A 121 5.99 -8.23 -1.98
N ILE A 122 5.26 -8.32 -0.87
CA ILE A 122 4.28 -7.30 -0.46
C ILE A 122 4.89 -5.88 -0.44
N GLY A 123 6.13 -5.75 0.02
CA GLY A 123 6.84 -4.47 0.04
C GLY A 123 7.13 -3.91 -1.35
N MET A 124 7.35 -4.77 -2.36
CA MET A 124 7.49 -4.33 -3.75
C MET A 124 6.17 -3.81 -4.31
N MET A 125 5.05 -4.48 -3.99
CA MET A 125 3.71 -4.07 -4.38
C MET A 125 3.34 -2.73 -3.75
N VAL A 126 3.52 -2.58 -2.43
CA VAL A 126 3.26 -1.31 -1.73
C VAL A 126 4.14 -0.18 -2.27
N ARG A 127 5.42 -0.45 -2.55
CA ARG A 127 6.31 0.55 -3.16
C ARG A 127 5.79 1.00 -4.52
N HIS A 128 5.38 0.06 -5.37
CA HIS A 128 4.83 0.37 -6.69
C HIS A 128 3.55 1.20 -6.58
N PHE A 129 2.60 0.74 -5.76
CA PHE A 129 1.34 1.44 -5.52
C PHE A 129 1.56 2.88 -5.06
N LYS A 130 2.36 3.08 -4.00
CA LYS A 130 2.67 4.43 -3.48
C LYS A 130 3.33 5.31 -4.54
N SER A 131 4.24 4.75 -5.34
CA SER A 131 4.93 5.48 -6.41
C SER A 131 3.97 5.93 -7.50
N LYS A 132 3.06 5.05 -7.96
CA LYS A 132 2.09 5.36 -9.01
C LYS A 132 1.07 6.38 -8.52
N CYS A 133 0.50 6.19 -7.34
CA CYS A 133 -0.41 7.17 -6.75
C CYS A 133 0.26 8.53 -6.56
N SER A 134 1.50 8.58 -6.03
CA SER A 134 2.21 9.86 -5.87
C SER A 134 2.43 10.56 -7.21
N TYR A 135 2.82 9.83 -8.25
CA TYR A 135 2.98 10.38 -9.59
C TYR A 135 1.68 11.03 -10.10
N GLU A 136 0.56 10.30 -10.06
CA GLU A 136 -0.74 10.82 -10.53
C GLU A 136 -1.23 11.98 -9.66
N ILE A 137 -1.10 11.90 -8.33
CA ILE A 137 -1.51 12.95 -7.39
C ILE A 137 -0.71 14.24 -7.62
N HIS A 138 0.60 14.14 -7.84
CA HIS A 138 1.45 15.29 -8.15
C HIS A 138 1.11 15.88 -9.52
N HIS A 139 0.75 15.05 -10.50
CA HIS A 139 0.27 15.50 -11.81
C HIS A 139 -1.08 16.23 -11.71
N ASN A 140 -1.89 15.91 -10.71
CA ASN A 140 -3.14 16.62 -10.37
C ASN A 140 -2.91 17.89 -9.52
N GLY A 141 -1.67 18.34 -9.38
CA GLY A 141 -1.34 19.66 -8.80
C GLY A 141 -1.07 19.67 -7.30
N LEU A 142 -1.23 18.54 -6.59
CA LEU A 142 -0.88 18.48 -5.17
C LEU A 142 0.63 18.29 -4.99
N ASN A 143 1.37 19.36 -4.71
CA ASN A 143 2.83 19.31 -4.58
C ASN A 143 3.30 19.13 -3.12
N GLN A 144 2.89 18.03 -2.48
CA GLN A 144 3.29 17.71 -1.10
C GLN A 144 3.66 16.23 -0.91
N ILE A 145 4.23 15.91 0.26
CA ILE A 145 4.47 14.51 0.66
C ILE A 145 3.11 13.83 0.85
N VAL A 146 2.81 12.83 0.03
CA VAL A 146 1.52 12.13 0.07
C VAL A 146 1.46 11.12 1.21
N TRP A 147 2.55 10.40 1.47
CA TRP A 147 2.53 9.20 2.30
C TRP A 147 3.38 9.32 3.57
N GLN A 148 2.95 8.65 4.64
CA GLN A 148 3.85 8.31 5.73
C GLN A 148 4.96 7.35 5.28
N ARG A 149 6.08 7.38 6.00
CA ARG A 149 7.16 6.39 5.82
C ARG A 149 6.68 5.02 6.35
N ASN A 150 7.08 3.95 5.66
CA ASN A 150 6.61 2.58 5.88
C ASN A 150 5.10 2.40 5.61
N TYR A 151 4.58 1.23 6.01
CA TYR A 151 3.20 0.79 5.96
C TYR A 151 3.02 -0.28 7.04
N PHE A 152 1.79 -0.54 7.46
CA PHE A 152 1.47 -1.66 8.35
C PHE A 152 1.10 -2.89 7.52
N GLU A 153 1.53 -4.06 7.95
CA GLU A 153 1.17 -5.34 7.35
C GLU A 153 0.85 -6.37 8.44
N HIS A 154 -0.16 -7.20 8.19
CA HIS A 154 -0.56 -8.34 9.02
C HIS A 154 -0.83 -9.54 8.11
N ILE A 155 -0.27 -10.71 8.48
CA ILE A 155 -0.48 -11.96 7.72
C ILE A 155 -1.79 -12.59 8.20
N ILE A 156 -2.73 -12.77 7.28
CA ILE A 156 -4.00 -13.45 7.52
C ILE A 156 -3.77 -14.96 7.41
N ARG A 157 -3.98 -15.69 8.50
CA ARG A 157 -3.56 -17.09 8.64
C ARG A 157 -4.68 -18.11 8.47
N ASP A 158 -5.93 -17.68 8.68
CA ASP A 158 -7.11 -18.53 8.64
C ASP A 158 -8.36 -17.72 8.25
N ASP A 159 -9.47 -18.43 8.04
CA ASP A 159 -10.73 -17.84 7.60
C ASP A 159 -11.38 -16.94 8.66
N SER A 160 -11.19 -17.22 9.95
CA SER A 160 -11.75 -16.39 11.02
C SER A 160 -11.09 -15.01 11.06
N ASP A 161 -9.76 -14.98 10.92
CA ASP A 161 -9.00 -13.74 10.81
C ASP A 161 -9.39 -12.96 9.54
N LEU A 162 -9.57 -13.68 8.42
CA LEU A 162 -10.04 -13.08 7.16
C LEU A 162 -11.40 -12.42 7.32
N ILE A 163 -12.39 -13.13 7.86
CA ILE A 163 -13.76 -12.64 8.07
C ILE A 163 -13.73 -11.38 8.94
N ARG A 164 -12.99 -11.40 10.06
CA ARG A 164 -12.87 -10.25 10.96
C ARG A 164 -12.25 -9.03 10.28
N ILE A 165 -11.24 -9.22 9.45
CA ILE A 165 -10.57 -8.11 8.74
C ILE A 165 -11.48 -7.57 7.63
N VAL A 166 -12.20 -8.44 6.91
CA VAL A 166 -13.19 -8.02 5.90
C VAL A 166 -14.30 -7.20 6.56
N GLU A 167 -14.85 -7.67 7.69
CA GLU A 167 -15.86 -6.94 8.46
C GLU A 167 -15.33 -5.59 8.94
N TYR A 168 -14.09 -5.55 9.46
CA TYR A 168 -13.44 -4.31 9.86
C TYR A 168 -13.34 -3.32 8.69
N ILE A 169 -12.92 -3.78 7.50
CA ILE A 169 -12.82 -2.97 6.29
C ILE A 169 -14.19 -2.42 5.88
N GLN A 170 -15.21 -3.28 5.82
CA GLN A 170 -16.55 -2.90 5.35
C GLN A 170 -17.24 -1.92 6.30
N THR A 171 -17.04 -2.08 7.60
CA THR A 171 -17.68 -1.24 8.62
C THR A 171 -16.86 0.00 8.98
N ASN A 172 -15.64 0.15 8.45
CA ASN A 172 -14.72 1.23 8.82
C ASN A 172 -15.28 2.64 8.55
N PRO A 173 -15.88 2.93 7.37
CA PRO A 173 -16.43 4.26 7.08
C PRO A 173 -17.47 4.71 8.10
N SER A 174 -18.34 3.78 8.52
CA SER A 174 -19.39 4.06 9.50
C SER A 174 -18.88 4.18 10.93
N ASN A 175 -17.69 3.66 11.21
CA ASN A 175 -17.03 3.70 12.50
C ASN A 175 -15.84 4.67 12.54
N TRP A 176 -15.78 5.64 11.61
CA TRP A 176 -14.62 6.50 11.41
C TRP A 176 -14.08 7.16 12.69
N GLU A 177 -14.94 7.71 13.53
CA GLU A 177 -14.54 8.37 14.79
C GLU A 177 -13.95 7.42 15.83
N LYS A 178 -14.19 6.11 15.68
CA LYS A 178 -13.64 5.04 16.54
C LYS A 178 -12.42 4.37 15.91
N ASP A 179 -12.06 4.76 14.69
CA ASP A 179 -10.93 4.20 13.99
C ASP A 179 -9.61 4.56 14.70
N LYS A 180 -8.66 3.62 14.74
CA LYS A 180 -7.38 3.83 15.44
C LYS A 180 -6.48 4.87 14.77
N LEU A 181 -6.74 5.17 13.50
CA LEU A 181 -6.04 6.16 12.67
C LEU A 181 -6.83 7.46 12.53
N TYR A 182 -7.97 7.58 13.24
CA TYR A 182 -8.68 8.83 13.39
C TYR A 182 -7.84 9.80 14.23
N ILE A 183 -7.57 10.97 13.65
CA ILE A 183 -7.02 12.12 14.36
C ILE A 183 -8.10 13.20 14.31
N PRO A 184 -8.66 13.65 15.46
CA PRO A 184 -9.72 14.65 15.55
C PRO A 184 -9.42 15.91 14.74
#